data_AF-A0A9Q1BD57-F1
#
_entry.id   AF-A0A9Q1BD57-F1
#
_cell.length_a   1.000
_cell.length_b   1.000
_cell.length_c   1.000
_cell.angle_alpha   90.00
_cell.angle_beta   90.00
_cell.angle_gamma   90.00
#
_symmetry.space_group_name_H-M   'P 1'
#
loop_
_entity.id
_entity.type
_entity.pdbx_description
1 polymer ?
#
loop_
_entity_poly.entity_id
_entity_poly.type
_entity_poly.pdbx_seq_one_letter_code
_entity_poly.pdbx_strand_id
1 'polypeptide(L)'
;MPEVELEIFKGDLIKYHQFMKSFDSNVDCVCDESNLKLTRLMQYTAGLAKDAIRGCSLIGGDKGYRQDRSILETRFGNSHLVTEHIIHELRQRRQVWSPVDIQGLADGASNTL
;
A
#
# COMPACT_ATOMS: atom_id res chain seq x y z
N MET A 1 22.09 14.87 -0.60
CA MET A 1 21.23 13.68 -0.36
C MET A 1 20.14 13.71 -1.42
N PRO A 2 19.81 12.61 -2.12
CA PRO A 2 18.68 12.64 -3.04
C PRO A 2 17.43 12.96 -2.23
N GLU A 3 16.72 14.01 -2.64
CA GLU A 3 15.46 14.44 -2.06
C GLU A 3 14.41 13.40 -2.47
N VAL A 4 14.37 12.27 -1.77
CA VAL A 4 13.33 11.27 -1.97
C VAL A 4 12.05 11.92 -1.47
N GLU A 5 11.31 12.50 -2.40
CA GLU A 5 10.02 13.12 -2.14
C GLU A 5 9.12 12.07 -1.49
N LEU A 6 8.79 12.29 -0.22
CA LEU A 6 7.94 11.40 0.55
C LEU A 6 6.53 11.40 -0.06
N GLU A 7 6.21 10.36 -0.82
CA GLU A 7 4.86 10.18 -1.37
C GLU A 7 3.82 10.01 -0.26
N ILE A 8 2.62 10.58 -0.48
CA ILE A 8 1.49 10.42 0.44
C ILE A 8 0.99 8.97 0.41
N PHE A 9 1.04 8.31 1.56
CA PHE A 9 0.54 6.95 1.73
C PHE A 9 -0.97 6.92 1.96
N LYS A 10 -1.70 6.28 1.05
CA LYS A 10 -3.18 6.19 1.09
C LYS A 10 -3.71 4.87 1.65
N GLY A 11 -2.83 3.89 1.90
CA GLY A 11 -3.19 2.54 2.34
C GLY A 11 -2.87 1.42 1.32
N ASP A 12 -2.07 1.71 0.28
CA ASP A 12 -1.68 0.71 -0.72
C ASP A 12 -0.70 -0.33 -0.14
N LEU A 13 -1.17 -1.57 0.01
CA LEU A 13 -0.39 -2.67 0.59
C LEU A 13 1.01 -2.85 -0.05
N ILE A 14 1.08 -2.73 -1.37
CA ILE A 14 2.32 -2.90 -2.15
C ILE A 14 3.34 -1.79 -1.82
N LYS A 15 2.86 -0.58 -1.53
CA LYS A 15 3.70 0.60 -1.30
C LYS A 15 4.09 0.77 0.16
N TYR A 16 3.48 0.03 1.10
CA TYR A 16 3.69 0.21 2.53
C TYR A 16 5.18 0.15 2.93
N HIS A 17 5.90 -0.91 2.53
CA HIS A 17 7.29 -1.08 2.91
C HIS A 17 8.20 0.01 2.33
N GLN A 18 7.93 0.44 1.09
CA GLN A 18 8.66 1.54 0.45
C GLN A 18 8.40 2.87 1.18
N PHE A 19 7.13 3.14 1.52
CA PHE A 19 6.74 4.31 2.28
C PHE A 19 7.43 4.35 3.64
N MET A 20 7.35 3.28 4.43
CA MET A 20 7.95 3.25 5.77
C MET A 20 9.47 3.43 5.72
N LYS A 21 10.17 2.78 4.78
CA LYS A 21 11.62 2.96 4.61
C LYS A 21 11.99 4.41 4.26
N SER A 22 11.19 5.04 3.40
CA SER A 22 11.38 6.45 3.02
C SER A 22 11.06 7.38 4.18
N PHE A 23 10.03 7.08 4.96
CA PHE A 23 9.64 7.84 6.14
C PHE A 23 10.73 7.77 7.23
N ASP A 24 11.26 6.58 7.48
CA ASP A 24 12.32 6.39 8.47
C ASP A 24 13.57 7.17 8.10
N SER A 25 13.98 7.12 6.84
CA SER A 25 15.19 7.78 6.35
C SER A 25 15.10 9.32 6.37
N ASN A 26 13.90 9.88 6.18
CA ASN A 26 13.71 11.33 6.06
C ASN A 26 13.19 11.99 7.34
N VAL A 27 12.50 11.25 8.21
CA VAL A 27 11.83 11.80 9.40
C VAL A 27 12.37 11.14 10.67
N ASP A 28 12.34 9.81 10.74
CA ASP A 28 12.66 9.10 11.99
C ASP A 28 14.15 9.21 12.37
N CYS A 29 15.05 9.17 11.39
CA CYS A 29 16.49 9.33 11.58
C CYS A 29 16.95 10.78 11.78
N VAL A 30 16.12 11.77 11.44
CA VAL A 30 16.53 13.20 11.41
C VAL A 30 15.89 14.00 12.54
N CYS A 31 14.76 13.54 13.06
CA CYS A 31 14.05 14.16 14.16
C CYS A 31 14.15 13.26 15.38
N ASP A 32 14.42 13.79 16.59
CA ASP A 32 14.33 13.01 17.83
C ASP A 32 13.00 13.23 18.57
N GLU A 33 12.28 14.31 18.24
CA GLU A 33 11.02 14.63 18.91
C GLU A 33 9.86 13.77 18.39
N SER A 34 9.35 12.88 19.23
CA SER A 34 8.28 11.94 18.86
C SER A 34 6.96 12.62 18.45
N ASN A 35 6.64 13.78 19.01
CA ASN A 35 5.44 14.54 18.62
C ASN A 35 5.55 15.08 17.19
N LEU A 36 6.73 15.57 16.82
CA LEU A 36 6.99 16.02 15.46
C LEU A 36 6.96 14.84 14.48
N LYS A 37 7.55 13.69 14.84
CA LYS A 37 7.45 12.44 14.05
C LYS A 37 6.00 12.02 13.81
N LEU A 38 5.20 11.97 14.88
CA LEU A 38 3.77 11.66 14.81
C LEU A 38 3.01 12.63 13.90
N THR A 39 3.27 13.93 14.07
CA THR A 39 2.67 14.98 13.26
C THR A 39 3.04 14.86 11.78
N ARG A 40 4.29 14.51 11.47
CA ARG A 40 4.74 14.23 10.10
C ARG A 40 4.11 12.96 9.55
N LEU A 41 3.98 11.90 10.35
CA LEU A 41 3.31 10.66 9.95
C LEU A 41 1.85 10.92 9.54
N MET A 42 1.13 11.77 10.28
CA MET A 42 -0.24 12.19 9.93
C MET A 42 -0.32 13.06 8.66
N GLN A 43 0.73 13.82 8.34
CA GLN A 43 0.79 14.65 7.13
C GLN A 43 1.03 13.80 5.88
N TYR A 44 1.89 12.79 5.99
CA TYR A 44 2.23 11.89 4.89
C TYR A 44 1.29 10.69 4.75
N THR A 45 0.19 10.67 5.51
CA THR A 45 -0.87 9.68 5.36
C THR A 45 -2.16 10.34 4.90
N ALA A 46 -2.93 9.63 4.08
CA ALA A 46 -4.25 10.02 3.62
C ALA A 46 -5.16 8.78 3.47
N GLY A 47 -6.43 9.01 3.12
CA GLY A 47 -7.38 7.92 2.85
C GLY A 47 -7.47 6.89 3.99
N LEU A 48 -7.39 5.61 3.64
CA LEU A 48 -7.52 4.49 4.58
C LEU A 48 -6.40 4.46 5.62
N ALA A 49 -5.18 4.86 5.24
CA ALA A 49 -4.05 4.92 6.16
C ALA A 49 -4.26 5.97 7.26
N LYS A 50 -4.69 7.18 6.88
CA LYS A 50 -4.96 8.25 7.85
C LYS A 50 -6.14 7.91 8.75
N ASP A 51 -7.20 7.33 8.20
CA ASP A 51 -8.35 6.92 8.98
C ASP A 51 -7.99 5.84 10.02
N ALA A 52 -7.06 4.93 9.68
CA ALA A 52 -6.57 3.90 10.58
C ALA A 52 -5.93 4.46 11.86
N ILE A 53 -5.14 5.53 11.73
CA ILE A 53 -4.32 6.08 12.83
C ILE A 53 -4.97 7.25 13.55
N ARG A 54 -5.97 7.92 12.94
CA ARG A 54 -6.60 9.15 13.45
C ARG A 54 -7.06 9.07 14.91
N GLY A 55 -7.56 7.92 15.35
CA GLY A 55 -8.03 7.74 16.73
C GLY A 55 -6.90 7.61 17.76
N CYS A 56 -5.73 7.12 17.36
CA CYS A 56 -4.60 6.86 18.26
C CYS A 56 -3.62 8.04 18.30
N SER A 57 -3.56 8.87 17.26
CA SER A 57 -2.72 10.06 17.23
C SER A 57 -3.08 11.11 18.32
N LEU A 58 -4.29 11.02 18.91
CA LEU A 58 -4.72 11.88 20.03
C LEU A 58 -3.94 11.64 21.32
N ILE A 59 -3.28 10.48 21.46
CA ILE A 59 -2.46 10.14 22.64
C ILE A 59 -1.18 10.98 22.69
N GLY A 60 -0.63 11.33 21.52
CA GLY A 60 0.60 12.11 21.42
C GLY A 60 1.85 11.38 21.91
N GLY A 61 2.98 12.06 21.80
CA GLY A 61 4.29 11.63 22.25
C GLY A 61 4.77 10.33 21.60
N ASP A 62 5.74 9.71 22.25
CA ASP A 62 6.34 8.45 21.82
C ASP A 62 5.32 7.29 21.78
N LYS A 63 4.40 7.26 22.74
CA LYS A 63 3.36 6.23 22.81
C LYS A 63 2.41 6.29 21.62
N GLY A 64 1.89 7.48 21.30
CA GLY A 64 1.03 7.69 20.13
C GLY A 64 1.76 7.35 18.83
N TYR A 65 3.01 7.79 18.69
CA TYR A 65 3.84 7.48 17.52
C TYR A 65 4.03 5.97 17.30
N ARG A 66 4.43 5.22 18.35
CA ARG A 66 4.61 3.77 18.26
C ARG A 66 3.31 3.04 17.94
N GLN A 67 2.20 3.49 18.55
CA GLN A 67 0.89 2.89 18.31
C GLN A 67 0.42 3.08 16.87
N ASP A 68 0.55 4.30 16.33
CA ASP A 68 0.19 4.59 14.94
C ASP A 68 1.01 3.77 13.94
N ARG A 69 2.32 3.62 14.17
CA ARG A 69 3.17 2.73 13.35
C ARG A 69 2.72 1.28 13.42
N SER A 70 2.43 0.77 14.61
CA SER A 70 1.96 -0.60 14.80
C SER A 70 0.63 -0.87 14.09
N ILE A 71 -0.28 0.11 14.08
CA ILE A 71 -1.55 0.02 13.35
C ILE A 71 -1.30 -0.03 11.84
N LEU A 72 -0.44 0.84 11.31
CA LEU A 72 -0.09 0.83 9.89
C LEU A 72 0.56 -0.50 9.49
N GLU A 73 1.47 -1.04 10.30
CA GLU A 73 2.12 -2.33 10.05
C GLU A 73 1.13 -3.48 10.08
N THR A 74 0.27 -3.53 11.09
CA THR A 74 -0.74 -4.60 11.23
C THR A 74 -1.71 -4.61 10.06
N ARG A 75 -2.10 -3.41 9.59
CA ARG A 75 -3.13 -3.26 8.55
C ARG A 75 -2.58 -3.34 7.14
N PHE A 76 -1.35 -2.86 6.92
CA PHE A 76 -0.77 -2.71 5.57
C PHE A 76 0.58 -3.41 5.35
N GLY A 77 1.27 -3.79 6.42
CA GLY A 77 2.62 -4.38 6.36
C GLY A 77 2.70 -5.90 6.33
N ASN A 78 1.57 -6.59 6.38
CA ASN A 78 1.57 -8.05 6.35
C ASN A 78 1.77 -8.57 4.91
N SER A 79 3.02 -8.89 4.59
CA SER A 79 3.48 -9.35 3.27
C SER A 79 2.71 -10.55 2.71
N HIS A 80 2.15 -11.41 3.58
CA HIS A 80 1.31 -12.53 3.16
C HIS A 80 -0.03 -12.08 2.55
N LEU A 81 -0.66 -11.04 3.10
CA LEU A 81 -1.90 -10.49 2.54
C LEU A 81 -1.65 -9.77 1.20
N VAL A 82 -0.48 -9.15 1.04
CA VAL A 82 -0.06 -8.51 -0.21
C VAL A 82 0.10 -9.54 -1.31
N THR A 83 0.79 -10.65 -1.00
CA THR A 83 1.01 -11.75 -1.93
C THR A 83 -0.30 -12.43 -2.32
N GLU A 84 -1.17 -12.76 -1.36
CA GLU A 84 -2.49 -13.34 -1.63
C GLU A 84 -3.39 -12.40 -2.43
N HIS A 85 -3.38 -11.09 -2.15
CA HIS A 85 -4.16 -10.11 -2.92
C HIS A 85 -3.66 -9.96 -4.35
N ILE A 86 -2.33 -9.89 -4.56
CA ILE A 86 -1.72 -9.84 -5.89
C ILE A 86 -2.01 -11.14 -6.66
N ILE A 87 -1.86 -12.31 -6.01
CA ILE A 87 -2.19 -13.61 -6.61
C ILE A 87 -3.67 -13.66 -6.99
N HIS A 88 -4.57 -13.21 -6.11
CA HIS A 88 -6.00 -13.17 -6.37
C HIS A 88 -6.34 -12.24 -7.56
N GLU A 89 -5.79 -11.02 -7.60
CA GLU A 89 -5.94 -10.09 -8.72
C GLU A 89 -5.41 -10.67 -10.04
N LEU A 90 -4.20 -11.27 -10.03
CA LEU A 90 -3.62 -11.90 -11.21
C LEU A 90 -4.48 -13.08 -11.70
N ARG A 91 -5.06 -13.84 -10.77
CA ARG A 91 -5.92 -14.98 -11.08
C ARG A 91 -7.28 -14.55 -11.64
N GLN A 92 -7.83 -13.42 -11.17
CA GLN A 92 -9.03 -12.79 -11.71
C GLN A 92 -8.82 -12.24 -13.13
N ARG A 93 -7.68 -11.57 -13.38
CA ARG A 93 -7.35 -11.00 -14.69
C ARG A 93 -7.09 -12.05 -15.78
N ARG A 94 -6.77 -13.29 -15.43
CA ARG A 94 -6.45 -14.36 -16.39
C ARG A 94 -7.67 -15.16 -16.89
N GLN A 95 -8.89 -14.77 -16.52
CA GLN A 95 -10.10 -15.54 -16.86
C GLN A 95 -11.14 -14.70 -17.60
N VAL A 96 -10.85 -14.32 -18.84
CA VAL A 96 -11.89 -14.15 -19.86
C VAL A 96 -11.33 -14.70 -21.17
N TRP A 97 -11.54 -15.99 -21.41
CA TRP A 97 -11.88 -16.49 -22.75
C TRP A 97 -12.92 -17.58 -22.54
N SER A 98 -14.16 -17.29 -22.93
CA SER A 98 -15.22 -18.28 -22.94
C SER A 98 -14.93 -19.28 -24.06
N PRO A 99 -15.28 -20.57 -23.90
CA PRO A 99 -15.18 -21.56 -24.98
C PRO A 99 -15.83 -21.08 -26.30
N VAL A 100 -16.85 -20.23 -26.20
CA VAL A 100 -17.54 -19.62 -27.35
C VAL A 100 -16.64 -18.66 -28.14
N ASP A 101 -15.77 -17.90 -27.46
CA ASP A 101 -14.84 -16.95 -28.09
C ASP A 101 -13.73 -17.68 -28.85
N ILE A 102 -13.32 -18.85 -28.36
CA ILE A 102 -12.27 -19.69 -28.98
C ILE A 102 -12.82 -20.38 -30.23
N GLN A 103 -14.08 -20.81 -30.21
CA GLN A 103 -14.72 -21.48 -31.34
C GLN A 103 -14.91 -20.52 -32.53
N GLY A 104 -15.38 -19.28 -32.29
CA GLY A 104 -15.57 -18.29 -33.34
C GLY A 104 -14.29 -17.87 -34.09
N LEU A 105 -13.11 -18.01 -33.46
CA LEU A 105 -11.81 -17.74 -34.09
C LEU A 105 -11.32 -18.89 -34.97
N ALA A 106 -11.68 -20.13 -34.66
CA ALA A 106 -11.29 -21.31 -35.46
C ALA A 106 -12.15 -21.45 -36.73
N ASP A 107 -13.43 -21.11 -36.64
CA ASP A 107 -14.37 -21.21 -37.76
C ASP A 107 -14.17 -20.11 -38.83
N GLY A 108 -13.48 -19.00 -38.49
CA GLY A 108 -13.15 -17.93 -39.44
C GLY A 108 -11.93 -18.20 -40.32
N ALA A 109 -11.08 -19.19 -39.98
CA ALA A 109 -9.84 -19.47 -40.70
C ALA A 109 -9.96 -20.58 -41.76
N SER A 110 -11.12 -21.26 -41.85
CA SER A 110 -11.30 -22.40 -42.78
C SER A 110 -12.00 -22.05 -44.10
N ASN A 111 -12.35 -20.78 -44.35
CA ASN A 111 -13.12 -20.39 -45.54
C ASN A 111 -12.43 -19.32 -46.41
N THR A 112 -11.18 -19.54 -46.82
CA THR A 112 -10.49 -18.70 -47.85
C THR A 112 -9.51 -19.44 -48.78
N LEU A 113 -9.65 -20.76 -49.01
CA LEU A 113 -8.94 -21.43 -50.13
C LEU A 113 -9.87 -22.42 -50.85
#